data_AF-A0A1A8GUX5-F1
#
_entry.id   AF-A0A1A8GUX5-F1
#
_cell.length_a   1.000
_cell.length_b   1.000
_cell.length_c   1.000
_cell.angle_alpha   90.00
_cell.angle_beta   90.00
_cell.angle_gamma   90.00
#
_symmetry.space_group_name_H-M   'P 1'
#
loop_
_entity.id
_entity.type
_entity.pdbx_description
1 polymer ?
#
loop_
_entity_poly.entity_id
_entity_poly.type
_entity_poly.pdbx_seq_one_letter_code
_entity_poly.pdbx_strand_id
1 'polypeptide(L)' 'QQLSLGTDGIVLVLLEPLPRYLIPSKYYQLKAMMNRHTYLEWPQDRAKHRLFWANLRAALQADLPNVPVTHLQEGL' A
#
# COMPACT_ATOMS: atom_id res chain seq x y z
N GLN A 1 13.73 -16.23 -13.41
CA GLN A 1 13.61 -15.71 -12.03
C GLN A 1 12.12 -15.56 -11.77
N GLN A 2 11.63 -16.30 -10.78
CA GLN A 2 10.23 -16.72 -10.65
C GLN A 2 9.33 -15.52 -10.32
N LEU A 3 8.42 -15.22 -11.23
CA LEU A 3 7.39 -14.18 -11.10
C LEU A 3 6.45 -14.56 -9.95
N SER A 4 6.45 -13.76 -8.90
CA SER A 4 5.60 -13.91 -7.74
C SER A 4 4.14 -13.69 -8.14
N LEU A 5 3.38 -14.76 -8.35
CA LEU A 5 1.92 -14.67 -8.36
C LEU A 5 1.46 -14.28 -6.94
N GLY A 6 0.92 -13.08 -6.75
CA GLY A 6 0.10 -12.77 -5.57
C GLY A 6 0.16 -11.32 -5.12
N THR A 7 -0.89 -10.57 -5.47
CA THR A 7 -1.26 -9.18 -5.13
C THR A 7 -0.80 -8.10 -6.11
N ASP A 8 -1.36 -8.07 -7.31
CA ASP A 8 -1.25 -6.97 -8.28
C ASP A 8 -1.90 -5.66 -7.76
N GLY A 9 -1.33 -5.04 -6.72
CA GLY A 9 -1.68 -3.67 -6.31
C GLY A 9 -2.33 -3.47 -4.92
N ILE A 10 -2.17 -4.40 -3.96
CA ILE A 10 -2.69 -4.19 -2.59
C ILE A 10 -1.65 -3.46 -1.73
N VAL A 11 -1.99 -2.24 -1.29
CA VAL A 11 -1.25 -1.50 -0.26
C VAL A 11 -1.91 -1.72 1.10
N LEU A 12 -1.19 -2.35 2.04
CA LEU A 12 -1.66 -2.54 3.40
C LEU A 12 -1.23 -1.36 4.29
N VAL A 13 -2.19 -0.72 4.97
CA VAL A 13 -1.94 0.38 5.91
C VAL A 13 -2.42 -0.01 7.31
N LEU A 14 -1.53 0.03 8.30
CA LEU A 14 -1.87 -0.13 9.71
C LEU A 14 -2.00 1.22 10.38
N LEU A 15 -3.22 1.59 10.77
CA LEU A 15 -3.47 2.81 11.55
C LEU A 15 -3.02 2.65 13.02
N GLU A 16 -3.07 1.42 13.51
CA GLU A 16 -2.69 1.02 14.86
C GLU A 16 -1.92 -0.31 14.77
N PRO A 17 -1.00 -0.59 15.71
CA PRO A 17 -0.29 -1.85 15.73
C PRO A 17 -1.27 -3.02 15.88
N LEU A 18 -1.29 -3.92 14.89
CA LEU A 18 -2.15 -5.10 14.89
C LEU A 18 -1.38 -6.32 15.44
N PRO A 19 -1.68 -6.79 16.65
CA PRO A 19 -1.03 -7.99 17.18
C PRO A 19 -1.41 -9.23 16.36
N ARG A 20 -0.40 -10.02 15.99
CA ARG A 20 -0.55 -11.19 15.10
C ARG A 20 -1.48 -12.27 15.65
N TYR A 21 -1.59 -12.39 16.97
CA TYR A 21 -2.46 -13.38 17.62
C TYR A 21 -3.96 -13.07 17.46
N LEU A 22 -4.32 -11.82 17.19
CA LEU A 22 -5.71 -11.44 16.92
C LEU A 22 -6.17 -11.87 15.54
N ILE A 23 -5.26 -12.27 14.65
CA ILE A 23 -5.56 -12.60 13.25
C ILE A 23 -5.95 -14.07 13.15
N PRO A 24 -7.23 -14.38 12.88
CA PRO A 24 -7.67 -15.76 12.80
C PRO A 24 -6.93 -16.54 11.71
N SER A 25 -6.73 -17.85 11.93
CA SER A 25 -5.92 -18.69 11.03
C SER A 25 -6.44 -18.80 9.60
N LYS A 26 -7.73 -18.53 9.38
CA LYS A 26 -8.35 -18.51 8.04
C LYS A 26 -7.85 -17.37 7.14
N TYR A 27 -7.26 -16.31 7.69
CA TYR A 27 -6.79 -15.15 6.90
C TYR A 27 -5.38 -15.35 6.36
N TYR A 28 -5.20 -16.37 5.51
CA TYR A 28 -3.89 -16.76 4.98
C TYR A 28 -3.20 -15.62 4.21
N GLN A 29 -3.94 -14.87 3.38
CA GLN A 29 -3.39 -13.75 2.61
C GLN A 29 -2.90 -12.61 3.53
N LEU A 30 -3.72 -12.19 4.50
CA LEU A 30 -3.32 -11.15 5.46
C LEU A 30 -2.09 -11.58 6.27
N LYS A 31 -2.05 -12.83 6.75
CA LYS A 31 -0.87 -13.38 7.45
C LYS A 31 0.37 -13.39 6.55
N ALA A 32 0.23 -13.79 5.29
CA ALA A 32 1.32 -13.77 4.32
C ALA A 32 1.85 -12.34 4.08
N MET A 33 0.95 -11.36 3.87
CA MET A 33 1.34 -9.95 3.69
C MET A 33 2.00 -9.37 4.94
N MET A 34 1.49 -9.68 6.12
CA MET A 34 2.12 -9.25 7.38
C MET A 34 3.49 -9.90 7.62
N ASN A 35 3.66 -11.17 7.25
CA ASN A 35 4.95 -11.85 7.32
C ASN A 35 5.97 -11.29 6.32
N ARG A 36 5.52 -10.75 5.18
CA ARG A 36 6.37 -10.09 4.19
C ARG A 36 6.75 -8.66 4.58
N HIS A 37 6.15 -8.10 5.63
CA HIS A 37 6.40 -6.73 6.08
C HIS A 37 6.22 -5.67 4.98
N THR A 38 5.29 -5.90 4.04
CA THR A 38 5.00 -4.97 2.93
C THR A 38 3.89 -3.98 3.26
N TYR A 39 3.78 -3.58 4.54
CA TYR A 39 2.75 -2.70 5.04
C TYR A 39 3.30 -1.35 5.46
N LEU A 40 2.46 -0.32 5.44
CA LEU A 40 2.76 1.02 5.92
C LEU A 40 2.14 1.22 7.30
N GLU A 41 2.94 1.55 8.29
CA GLU A 41 2.45 1.88 9.63
C GLU A 41 2.20 3.37 9.76
N TRP A 42 1.06 3.72 10.35
CA TRP A 42 0.72 5.10 10.65
C TRP A 42 1.61 5.61 11.79
N PRO A 43 2.44 6.64 11.56
CA PRO A 43 3.28 7.16 12.62
C PRO A 43 2.45 7.93 13.63
N GLN A 44 2.69 7.71 14.93
CA GLN A 44 2.13 8.56 15.99
C GLN A 44 2.79 9.95 16.01
N ASP A 45 4.06 10.02 15.57
CA ASP A 45 4.82 11.25 15.46
C ASP A 45 4.44 12.04 14.19
N ARG A 46 3.92 13.25 14.39
CA ARG A 46 3.54 14.20 13.34
C ARG A 46 4.68 14.51 12.37
N ALA A 47 5.93 14.50 12.82
CA ALA A 47 7.09 14.77 11.96
C ALA A 47 7.26 13.68 10.89
N LYS A 48 6.85 12.44 11.19
CA LYS A 48 6.98 11.28 10.29
C LYS A 48 5.79 11.11 9.35
N HIS A 49 4.70 11.86 9.54
CA HIS A 49 3.52 11.83 8.66
C HIS A 49 3.88 12.17 7.22
N ARG A 50 4.80 13.12 7.01
CA ARG A 50 5.24 13.51 5.66
C ARG A 50 5.85 12.32 4.90
N LEU A 51 6.67 11.52 5.58
CA LEU A 51 7.30 10.35 5.00
C LEU A 51 6.29 9.24 4.73
N PHE A 52 5.34 9.01 5.64
CA PHE A 52 4.24 8.08 5.42
C PHE A 52 3.46 8.40 4.14
N TRP A 53 3.04 9.66 3.97
CA TRP A 53 2.31 10.11 2.78
C TRP A 53 3.15 10.08 1.50
N ALA A 54 4.48 10.24 1.60
CA ALA A 54 5.37 10.05 0.47
C ALA A 54 5.42 8.58 0.03
N ASN A 55 5.59 7.66 0.98
CA ASN A 55 5.63 6.22 0.71
C ASN A 55 4.30 5.70 0.17
N LEU A 56 3.17 6.18 0.72
CA LEU A 56 1.84 5.82 0.23
C LEU A 56 1.61 6.29 -1.21
N ARG A 57 1.98 7.55 -1.52
CA ARG A 57 1.88 8.07 -2.90
C ARG A 57 2.76 7.30 -3.86
N ALA A 58 3.98 6.95 -3.46
CA ALA A 58 4.88 6.14 -4.27
C ALA A 58 4.30 4.75 -4.55
N ALA A 59 3.72 4.09 -3.54
CA ALA A 59 3.08 2.79 -3.69
C ALA A 59 1.87 2.83 -4.63
N LEU A 60 1.07 3.90 -4.58
CA LEU A 60 -0.09 4.09 -5.46
C LEU A 60 0.30 4.49 -6.89
N GLN A 61 1.35 5.28 -7.06
CA GLN A 61 1.84 5.71 -8.38
C GLN A 61 2.59 4.61 -9.13
N ALA A 62 3.20 3.66 -8.41
CA ALA A 62 3.87 2.52 -9.02
C ALA A 62 2.92 1.59 -9.80
N ASP A 63 1.62 1.63 -9.51
CA ASP A 63 0.60 0.77 -10.12
C ASP A 63 -0.21 1.48 -11.22
N LEU A 64 -0.08 2.81 -11.33
CA LEU A 64 -0.75 3.58 -12.37
C LEU A 64 0.12 3.64 -13.62
N PRO A 65 -0.32 3.13 -14.79
CA PRO A 65 0.33 3.52 -16.03
C PRO A 65 0.32 5.05 -16.09
N ASN A 66 1.45 5.66 -16.43
CA ASN A 66 1.55 7.09 -16.69
C ASN A 66 0.58 7.43 -17.83
N VAL A 67 -0.68 7.68 -17.50
CA VAL A 67 -1.67 8.26 -18.40
C VAL A 67 -1.31 9.73 -18.45
N PRO A 68 -0.68 10.22 -19.54
CA PRO A 68 -0.62 11.64 -19.75
C PRO A 68 -2.07 12.13 -19.77
N VAL A 69 -2.38 13.09 -18.89
CA VAL A 69 -3.65 13.84 -18.93
C VAL A 69 -3.64 14.63 -20.23
N THR A 70 -3.98 13.95 -21.31
CA THR A 70 -4.18 14.52 -22.64
C THR A 70 -5.66 14.30 -22.93
N HIS A 71 -6.35 15.40 -23.24
CA HIS A 71 -7.74 15.48 -23.71
C HIS A 71 -8.89 15.48 -22.69
N LEU A 72 -8.86 16.35 -21.68
CA LEU A 72 -10.11 16.89 -21.09
C LEU A 72 -10.04 18.40 -20.81
N GLN A 73 -9.57 19.15 -21.80
CA GLN A 73 -9.84 20.57 -22.03
C GLN A 73 -9.36 20.77 -23.49
N GLU A 74 -10.12 21.24 -24.46
CA GLU A 74 -11.06 22.35 -24.43
C GLU A 74 -12.19 22.08 -25.44
N GLY A 75 -13.43 22.23 -24.99
CA GLY A 75 -14.47 22.76 -25.85
C GLY A 75 -14.37 24.28 -25.81
N LEU A 76 -14.05 24.87 -26.95
CA LEU A 76 -14.44 26.21 -27.39
C LEU A 76 -14.76 26.10 -28.88
#